data_AF-A0A1R2BKL5-F1
#
_entry.id   AF-A0A1R2BKL5-F1
#
_cell.length_a   1.000
_cell.length_b   1.000
_cell.length_c   1.000
_cell.angle_alpha   90.00
_cell.angle_beta   90.00
_cell.angle_gamma   90.00
#
_symmetry.space_group_name_H-M   'P 1'
#
loop_
_entity.id
_entity.type
_entity.pdbx_description
1 polymer ?
#
loop_
_entity_poly.entity_id
_entity_poly.type
_entity_poly.pdbx_seq_one_letter_code
_entity_poly.pdbx_strand_id
1 'polypeptide(L)'
;MSDEVFKKIHELFKDFFIQNCTLDEDEINDVELETLQTLEPEEVYENLKELLSTLFSFKKSIKSSDVKDLTQRLIVFEKMIQKLESDIRNHISVQHQMRLEMEAYEYKIEELQKIKAYHIKKIEELDKTVIDKEAEILHIKNKNAVDLELKLKGIENKFKHEICNAVDFYRKEGAKTTRNLSEKTVKDIIGEKDKEIEKLRLEQNFLYKELQSIKGKKSKLPKMPKDALTERTKRTKRNSTTSNELFKTIEAIPKKDKKHESPYLRKDLLHFRSASDLGITQKNKLTIL
;
A
#
# COMPACT_ATOMS: atom_id res chain seq x y z
N MET A 1 -79.93 -15.06 47.35
CA MET A 1 -79.42 -13.85 48.03
C MET A 1 -80.45 -13.42 49.06
N SER A 2 -80.08 -12.67 50.09
CA SER A 2 -81.07 -12.10 51.00
C SER A 2 -81.72 -10.86 50.36
N ASP A 3 -83.00 -10.61 50.65
CA ASP A 3 -83.76 -9.45 50.17
C ASP A 3 -83.06 -8.11 50.47
N GLU A 4 -82.29 -8.06 51.55
CA GLU A 4 -81.52 -6.89 51.94
C GLU A 4 -80.39 -6.56 50.95
N VAL A 5 -79.84 -7.58 50.27
CA VAL A 5 -78.83 -7.38 49.22
C VAL A 5 -79.48 -6.82 47.96
N PHE A 6 -80.65 -7.32 47.56
CA PHE A 6 -81.36 -6.78 46.40
C PHE A 6 -81.78 -5.33 46.60
N LYS A 7 -82.23 -4.96 47.80
CA LYS A 7 -82.56 -3.56 48.14
C LYS A 7 -81.34 -2.63 48.05
N LYS A 8 -80.16 -3.06 48.53
CA LYS A 8 -78.92 -2.28 48.39
C LYS A 8 -78.49 -2.12 46.95
N ILE A 9 -78.66 -3.14 46.12
CA ILE A 9 -78.37 -3.08 44.69
C ILE A 9 -79.34 -2.13 43.97
N HIS A 10 -80.61 -2.15 44.38
CA HIS A 10 -81.63 -1.26 43.86
C HIS A 10 -81.36 0.22 44.21
N GLU A 11 -80.97 0.51 45.46
CA GLU A 11 -80.52 1.86 45.86
C GLU A 11 -79.30 2.30 45.05
N LEU A 12 -78.31 1.42 44.90
CA LEU A 12 -77.12 1.69 44.11
C LEU A 12 -77.47 2.01 42.65
N PHE A 13 -78.40 1.27 42.05
CA PHE A 13 -78.87 1.52 40.69
C PHE A 13 -79.51 2.90 40.55
N LYS A 14 -80.35 3.30 41.50
CA LYS A 14 -80.96 4.64 41.51
C LYS A 14 -79.91 5.74 41.57
N ASP A 15 -78.95 5.60 42.48
CA ASP A 15 -77.87 6.58 42.64
C ASP A 15 -77.05 6.72 41.35
N PHE A 16 -76.75 5.61 40.68
CA PHE A 16 -76.03 5.63 39.40
C PHE A 16 -76.88 6.15 38.24
N PHE A 17 -78.17 5.86 38.20
CA PHE A 17 -79.07 6.40 37.18
C PHE A 17 -79.13 7.93 37.30
N ILE A 18 -79.31 8.44 38.52
CA ILE A 18 -79.34 9.89 38.79
C ILE A 18 -78.01 10.54 38.40
N GLN A 19 -76.90 9.93 38.80
CA GLN A 19 -75.57 10.42 38.42
C GLN A 19 -75.36 10.39 36.90
N ASN A 20 -75.85 9.37 36.19
CA ASN A 20 -75.73 9.29 34.75
C ASN A 20 -76.52 10.39 34.05
N CYS A 21 -77.78 10.65 34.45
CA CYS A 21 -78.57 11.77 33.93
C CYS A 21 -77.85 13.11 34.14
N THR A 22 -77.24 13.32 35.32
CA THR A 22 -76.47 14.55 35.57
C THR A 22 -75.21 14.67 34.72
N LEU A 23 -74.59 13.55 34.30
CA LEU A 23 -73.43 13.56 33.40
C LEU A 23 -73.84 13.88 31.95
N ASP A 24 -75.03 13.45 31.56
CA ASP A 24 -75.59 13.68 30.23
C ASP A 24 -76.31 15.04 30.10
N GLU A 25 -76.25 15.87 31.15
CA GLU A 25 -76.94 17.18 31.26
C GLU A 25 -78.48 17.08 31.18
N ASP A 26 -79.05 15.90 31.47
CA ASP A 26 -80.48 15.65 31.50
C ASP A 26 -81.10 15.95 32.88
N GLU A 27 -82.27 16.57 32.90
CA GLU A 27 -83.07 16.77 34.12
C GLU A 27 -83.95 15.56 34.40
N ILE A 28 -83.89 15.06 35.63
CA ILE A 28 -84.71 13.92 36.07
C ILE A 28 -86.10 14.42 36.41
N ASN A 29 -87.10 13.86 35.76
CA ASN A 29 -88.48 14.23 35.99
C ASN A 29 -89.10 13.44 37.17
N ASP A 30 -90.13 14.00 37.81
CA ASP A 30 -90.80 13.37 38.96
C ASP A 30 -91.36 11.99 38.62
N VAL A 31 -91.81 11.81 37.37
CA VAL A 31 -92.30 10.53 36.84
C VAL A 31 -91.21 9.47 36.79
N GLU A 32 -89.97 9.85 36.45
CA GLU A 32 -88.83 8.93 36.37
C GLU A 32 -88.37 8.52 37.76
N LEU A 33 -88.37 9.46 38.73
CA LEU A 33 -88.10 9.18 40.14
C LEU A 33 -89.13 8.21 40.75
N GLU A 34 -90.41 8.40 40.46
CA GLU A 34 -91.46 7.49 40.91
C GLU A 34 -91.29 6.11 40.26
N THR A 35 -91.01 6.07 38.96
CA THR A 35 -90.75 4.82 38.24
C THR A 35 -89.59 4.05 38.86
N LEU A 36 -88.46 4.72 39.12
CA LEU A 36 -87.30 4.15 39.80
C LEU A 36 -87.65 3.59 41.18
N GLN A 37 -88.61 4.18 41.91
CA GLN A 37 -89.04 3.68 43.21
C GLN A 37 -89.89 2.41 43.13
N THR A 38 -90.65 2.25 42.05
CA THR A 38 -91.57 1.12 41.84
C THR A 38 -90.93 -0.13 41.24
N LEU A 39 -89.69 -0.04 40.73
CA LEU A 39 -88.99 -1.18 40.15
C LEU A 39 -88.75 -2.29 41.18
N GLU A 40 -88.92 -3.55 40.74
CA GLU A 40 -88.68 -4.71 41.58
C GLU A 40 -87.16 -4.92 41.77
N PRO A 41 -86.65 -5.01 43.01
CA PRO A 41 -85.22 -5.14 43.28
C PRO A 41 -84.55 -6.35 42.59
N GLU A 42 -85.28 -7.46 42.46
CA GLU A 42 -84.83 -8.68 41.79
C GLU A 42 -84.69 -8.47 40.27
N GLU A 43 -85.64 -7.76 39.65
CA GLU A 43 -85.60 -7.45 38.21
C GLU A 43 -84.42 -6.53 37.89
N VAL A 44 -84.21 -5.49 38.71
CA VAL A 44 -83.05 -4.59 38.57
C VAL A 44 -81.73 -5.35 38.67
N TYR A 45 -81.63 -6.32 39.58
CA TYR A 45 -80.44 -7.16 39.68
C TYR A 45 -80.21 -8.02 38.43
N GLU A 46 -81.23 -8.71 37.91
CA GLU A 46 -81.07 -9.55 36.72
C GLU A 46 -80.76 -8.70 35.47
N ASN A 47 -81.38 -7.52 35.33
CA ASN A 47 -81.06 -6.57 34.26
C ASN A 47 -79.60 -6.09 34.35
N LEU A 48 -79.10 -5.75 35.55
CA LEU A 48 -77.70 -5.37 35.76
C LEU A 48 -76.74 -6.52 35.42
N LYS A 49 -77.11 -7.75 35.77
CA LYS A 49 -76.33 -8.95 35.48
C LYS A 49 -76.29 -9.25 33.97
N GLU A 50 -77.39 -9.05 33.26
CA GLU A 50 -77.43 -9.14 31.80
C GLU A 50 -76.59 -8.05 31.13
N LEU A 51 -76.69 -6.81 31.60
CA LEU A 51 -75.86 -5.70 31.12
C LEU A 51 -74.37 -6.00 31.30
N LEU A 52 -73.96 -6.44 32.49
CA LEU A 52 -72.56 -6.82 32.77
C LEU A 52 -72.10 -7.97 31.87
N SER A 53 -72.96 -8.96 31.63
CA SER A 53 -72.66 -10.10 30.75
C SER A 53 -72.49 -9.65 29.29
N THR A 54 -73.32 -8.71 28.84
CA THR A 54 -73.24 -8.11 27.51
C THR A 54 -71.98 -7.28 27.35
N LEU A 55 -71.66 -6.42 28.33
CA LEU A 55 -70.42 -5.63 28.36
C LEU A 55 -69.17 -6.52 28.37
N PHE A 56 -69.20 -7.63 29.12
CA PHE A 56 -68.09 -8.59 29.13
C PHE A 56 -67.92 -9.27 27.76
N SER A 57 -69.02 -9.66 27.12
CA SER A 57 -69.02 -10.27 25.78
C SER A 57 -68.50 -9.30 24.72
N PHE A 58 -68.91 -8.03 24.80
CA PHE A 58 -68.39 -6.95 23.95
C PHE A 58 -66.89 -6.70 24.16
N LYS A 59 -66.44 -6.64 25.42
CA LYS A 59 -65.01 -6.54 25.74
C LYS A 59 -64.21 -7.72 25.18
N LYS A 60 -64.77 -8.93 25.23
CA LYS A 60 -64.16 -10.13 24.67
C LYS A 60 -64.07 -10.06 23.14
N SER A 61 -65.16 -9.67 22.47
CA SER A 61 -65.20 -9.55 21.01
C SER A 61 -64.24 -8.49 20.48
N ILE A 62 -64.11 -7.35 21.16
CA ILE A 62 -63.11 -6.32 20.83
C ILE A 62 -61.69 -6.84 21.06
N LYS A 63 -61.43 -7.54 22.17
CA LYS A 63 -60.10 -8.09 22.45
C LYS A 63 -59.68 -9.17 21.45
N SER A 64 -60.63 -9.91 20.90
CA SER A 64 -60.43 -10.88 19.83
C SER A 64 -60.64 -10.29 18.43
N SER A 65 -60.90 -8.99 18.33
CA SER A 65 -61.17 -8.34 17.06
C SER A 65 -59.89 -8.20 16.25
N ASP A 66 -60.02 -8.42 14.94
CA ASP A 66 -59.00 -8.21 13.94
C ASP A 66 -58.33 -6.82 14.04
N VAL A 67 -58.99 -5.83 14.64
CA VAL A 67 -58.44 -4.47 14.85
C VAL A 67 -57.14 -4.48 15.67
N LYS A 68 -57.05 -5.34 16.70
CA LYS A 68 -55.83 -5.46 17.50
C LYS A 68 -54.69 -6.07 16.69
N ASP A 69 -55.00 -7.12 15.93
CA ASP A 69 -54.02 -7.79 15.06
C ASP A 69 -53.57 -6.88 13.91
N LEU A 70 -54.49 -6.06 13.37
CA LEU A 70 -54.18 -5.05 12.36
C LEU A 70 -53.22 -3.99 12.91
N THR A 71 -53.49 -3.49 14.12
CA THR A 71 -52.62 -2.51 14.79
C THR A 71 -51.23 -3.09 15.03
N GLN A 72 -51.16 -4.35 15.48
CA GLN A 72 -49.89 -5.02 15.73
C GLN A 72 -49.11 -5.27 14.43
N ARG A 73 -49.80 -5.66 13.34
CA ARG A 73 -49.20 -5.76 12.00
C ARG A 73 -48.69 -4.42 11.49
N LEU A 74 -49.44 -3.34 11.68
CA LEU A 74 -49.00 -1.98 11.33
C LEU A 74 -47.70 -1.60 12.04
N ILE A 75 -47.60 -1.87 13.34
CA ILE A 75 -46.36 -1.62 14.11
C ILE A 75 -45.17 -2.44 13.56
N VAL A 76 -45.41 -3.69 13.14
CA VAL A 76 -44.35 -4.53 12.55
C VAL A 76 -43.92 -3.99 11.20
N PHE A 77 -44.85 -3.58 10.34
CA PHE A 77 -44.53 -3.00 9.04
C PHE A 77 -43.78 -1.68 9.18
N GLU A 78 -44.21 -0.81 10.10
CA GLU A 78 -43.53 0.45 10.40
C GLU A 78 -42.06 0.21 10.80
N LYS A 79 -41.81 -0.75 11.70
CA LYS A 79 -40.44 -1.13 12.08
C LYS A 79 -39.63 -1.67 10.91
N MET A 80 -40.27 -2.44 10.02
CA MET A 80 -39.60 -2.99 8.84
C MET A 80 -39.23 -1.88 7.84
N ILE A 81 -40.11 -0.90 7.65
CA ILE A 81 -39.86 0.29 6.83
C ILE A 81 -38.70 1.09 7.41
N GLN A 82 -38.73 1.42 8.70
CA GLN A 82 -37.66 2.16 9.36
C GLN A 82 -36.29 1.47 9.24
N LYS A 83 -36.27 0.13 9.34
CA LYS A 83 -35.05 -0.66 9.11
C LYS A 83 -34.57 -0.53 7.67
N LEU A 84 -35.46 -0.72 6.69
CA LEU A 84 -35.11 -0.60 5.27
C LEU A 84 -34.60 0.81 4.93
N GLU A 85 -35.22 1.85 5.46
CA GLU A 85 -34.74 3.22 5.29
C GLU A 85 -33.34 3.43 5.90
N SER A 86 -33.09 2.85 7.06
CA SER A 86 -31.76 2.88 7.68
C SER A 86 -30.71 2.17 6.82
N ASP A 87 -31.05 0.99 6.29
CA ASP A 87 -30.17 0.22 5.42
C ASP A 87 -29.87 0.97 4.11
N ILE A 88 -30.88 1.64 3.53
CA ILE A 88 -30.71 2.51 2.35
C ILE A 88 -29.78 3.68 2.66
N ARG A 89 -29.99 4.39 3.78
CA ARG A 89 -29.11 5.50 4.19
C ARG A 89 -27.67 5.04 4.37
N ASN A 90 -27.47 3.90 5.00
CA ASN A 90 -26.14 3.30 5.17
C ASN A 90 -25.51 2.94 3.83
N HIS A 91 -26.28 2.32 2.93
CA HIS A 91 -25.80 1.96 1.60
C HIS A 91 -25.36 3.19 0.80
N ILE A 92 -26.16 4.26 0.80
CA ILE A 92 -25.82 5.53 0.15
C ILE A 92 -24.52 6.11 0.73
N SER A 93 -24.36 6.11 2.04
CA SER A 93 -23.15 6.60 2.72
C SER A 93 -21.90 5.83 2.29
N VAL A 94 -21.96 4.49 2.30
CA VAL A 94 -20.85 3.63 1.87
C VAL A 94 -20.53 3.85 0.38
N GLN A 95 -21.54 3.92 -0.49
CA GLN A 95 -21.34 4.18 -1.91
C GLN A 95 -20.71 5.55 -2.17
N HIS A 96 -21.11 6.57 -1.42
CA HIS A 96 -20.51 7.90 -1.53
C HIS A 96 -19.04 7.89 -1.09
N GLN A 97 -18.73 7.23 0.04
CA GLN A 97 -17.36 7.09 0.52
C GLN A 97 -16.48 6.37 -0.50
N MET A 98 -16.97 5.26 -1.07
CA MET A 98 -16.24 4.53 -2.11
C MET A 98 -15.95 5.39 -3.35
N ARG A 99 -16.90 6.25 -3.74
CA ARG A 99 -16.71 7.17 -4.87
C ARG A 99 -15.58 8.16 -4.60
N LEU A 100 -15.57 8.79 -3.42
CA LEU A 100 -14.51 9.73 -3.03
C LEU A 100 -13.13 9.05 -3.02
N GLU A 101 -13.06 7.80 -2.55
CA GLU A 101 -11.82 7.04 -2.57
C GLU A 101 -11.36 6.71 -4.00
N MET A 102 -12.28 6.33 -4.89
CA MET A 102 -11.98 6.12 -6.31
C MET A 102 -11.42 7.40 -6.95
N GLU A 103 -12.07 8.53 -6.76
CA GLU A 103 -11.62 9.84 -7.28
C GLU A 103 -10.21 10.18 -6.74
N ALA A 104 -9.95 9.93 -5.46
CA ALA A 104 -8.63 10.15 -4.86
C ALA A 104 -7.55 9.21 -5.45
N TYR A 105 -7.89 7.94 -5.71
CA TYR A 105 -6.97 6.99 -6.34
C TYR A 105 -6.69 7.33 -7.80
N GLU A 106 -7.72 7.75 -8.55
CA GLU A 106 -7.57 8.22 -9.93
C GLU A 106 -6.61 9.40 -10.00
N TYR A 107 -6.82 10.42 -9.16
CA TYR A 107 -5.90 11.56 -9.06
C TYR A 107 -4.46 11.13 -8.74
N LYS A 108 -4.29 10.20 -7.79
CA LYS A 108 -2.97 9.69 -7.43
C LYS A 108 -2.31 8.92 -8.58
N ILE A 109 -3.08 8.17 -9.36
CA ILE A 109 -2.59 7.46 -10.54
C ILE A 109 -2.12 8.47 -11.59
N GLU A 110 -2.89 9.52 -11.85
CA GLU A 110 -2.50 10.58 -12.81
C GLU A 110 -1.20 11.27 -12.39
N GLU A 111 -1.05 11.63 -11.11
CA GLU A 111 0.19 12.21 -10.59
C GLU A 111 1.40 11.26 -10.75
N LEU A 112 1.24 9.98 -10.43
CA LEU A 112 2.29 8.98 -10.62
C LEU A 112 2.64 8.80 -12.10
N GLN A 113 1.67 8.89 -13.00
CA GLN A 113 1.91 8.82 -14.44
C GLN A 113 2.72 10.04 -14.94
N LYS A 114 2.43 11.25 -14.45
CA LYS A 114 3.24 12.44 -14.75
C LYS A 114 4.67 12.29 -14.26
N ILE A 115 4.85 11.82 -13.02
CA ILE A 115 6.17 11.59 -12.43
C ILE A 115 6.95 10.54 -13.25
N LYS A 116 6.28 9.44 -13.63
CA LYS A 116 6.87 8.40 -14.49
C LYS A 116 7.32 8.99 -15.83
N ALA A 117 6.46 9.77 -16.50
CA ALA A 117 6.78 10.39 -17.78
C ALA A 117 7.99 11.35 -17.67
N TYR A 118 8.05 12.14 -16.60
CA TYR A 118 9.19 13.00 -16.32
C TYR A 118 10.50 12.20 -16.15
N HIS A 119 10.46 11.10 -15.38
CA HIS A 119 11.66 10.28 -15.18
C HIS A 119 12.09 9.56 -16.44
N ILE A 120 11.16 9.06 -17.26
CA ILE A 120 11.49 8.46 -18.57
C ILE A 120 12.22 9.47 -19.44
N LYS A 121 11.68 10.68 -19.58
CA LYS A 121 12.31 11.74 -20.37
C LYS A 121 13.71 12.08 -19.85
N LYS A 122 13.87 12.15 -18.52
CA LYS A 122 15.17 12.43 -17.91
C LYS A 122 16.19 11.31 -18.15
N ILE A 123 15.75 10.05 -18.17
CA ILE A 123 16.61 8.91 -18.52
C ILE A 123 17.07 9.03 -19.97
N GLU A 124 16.15 9.32 -20.90
CA GLU A 124 16.49 9.51 -22.32
C GLU A 124 17.50 10.65 -22.55
N GLU A 125 17.33 11.77 -21.83
CA GLU A 125 18.29 12.89 -21.86
C GLU A 125 19.67 12.49 -21.33
N LEU A 126 19.73 11.71 -20.25
CA LEU A 126 20.98 11.22 -19.68
C LEU A 126 21.65 10.19 -20.58
N ASP A 127 20.90 9.25 -21.18
CA ASP A 127 21.43 8.26 -22.12
C ASP A 127 22.07 8.95 -23.32
N LYS A 128 21.42 9.97 -23.87
CA LYS A 128 22.00 10.78 -24.95
C LYS A 128 23.31 11.46 -24.52
N THR A 129 23.34 12.02 -23.32
CA THR A 129 24.53 12.68 -22.76
C THR A 129 25.68 11.68 -22.57
N VAL A 130 25.38 10.46 -22.13
CA VAL A 130 26.37 9.38 -21.98
C VAL A 130 26.96 9.02 -23.34
N ILE A 131 26.12 8.80 -24.35
CA ILE A 131 26.56 8.49 -25.73
C ILE A 131 27.48 9.60 -26.27
N ASP A 132 27.10 10.87 -26.12
CA ASP A 132 27.90 12.00 -26.57
C ASP A 132 29.27 12.05 -25.87
N LYS A 133 29.31 11.76 -24.56
CA LYS A 133 30.55 11.71 -23.77
C LYS A 133 31.43 10.51 -24.13
N GLU A 134 30.84 9.35 -24.42
CA GLU A 134 31.57 8.18 -24.89
C GLU A 134 32.23 8.43 -26.26
N ALA A 135 31.52 9.11 -27.17
CA ALA A 135 32.07 9.53 -28.46
C ALA A 135 33.24 10.52 -28.30
N GLU A 136 33.10 11.49 -27.39
CA GLU A 136 34.17 12.45 -27.06
C GLU A 136 35.43 11.73 -26.52
N ILE A 137 35.25 10.79 -25.60
CA ILE A 137 36.35 9.97 -25.05
C ILE A 137 37.03 9.16 -26.16
N LEU A 138 36.27 8.54 -27.05
CA LEU A 138 36.82 7.75 -28.16
C LEU A 138 37.64 8.64 -29.11
N HIS A 139 37.16 9.84 -29.42
CA HIS A 139 37.88 10.81 -30.24
C HIS A 139 39.22 11.23 -29.60
N ILE A 140 39.22 11.53 -28.29
CA ILE A 140 40.44 11.87 -27.54
C ILE A 140 41.42 10.70 -27.54
N LYS A 141 40.95 9.46 -27.31
CA LYS A 141 41.79 8.25 -27.35
C LYS A 141 42.45 8.07 -28.71
N ASN A 142 41.69 8.22 -29.79
CA ASN A 142 42.21 8.09 -31.15
C ASN A 142 43.23 9.19 -31.48
N LYS A 143 42.95 10.45 -31.12
CA LYS A 143 43.90 11.55 -31.30
C LYS A 143 45.22 11.30 -30.55
N ASN A 144 45.13 10.87 -29.29
CA ASN A 144 46.30 10.54 -28.48
C ASN A 144 47.10 9.36 -29.07
N ALA A 145 46.42 8.34 -29.61
CA ALA A 145 47.08 7.22 -30.27
C ALA A 145 47.87 7.67 -31.51
N VAL A 146 47.27 8.52 -32.36
CA VAL A 146 47.93 9.10 -33.54
C VAL A 146 49.13 9.98 -33.14
N ASP A 147 48.98 10.81 -32.10
CA ASP A 147 50.08 11.65 -31.59
C ASP A 147 51.25 10.80 -31.05
N LEU A 148 50.96 9.69 -30.38
CA LEU A 148 51.96 8.74 -29.90
C LEU A 148 52.67 8.03 -31.07
N GLU A 149 51.93 7.64 -32.11
CA GLU A 149 52.48 7.02 -33.31
C GLU A 149 53.42 7.98 -34.07
N LEU A 150 53.03 9.25 -34.21
CA LEU A 150 53.88 10.30 -34.79
C LEU A 150 55.17 10.51 -34.00
N LYS A 151 55.08 10.55 -32.65
CA LYS A 151 56.26 10.65 -31.78
C LYS A 151 57.17 9.45 -31.91
N LEU A 152 56.62 8.23 -31.95
CA LEU A 152 57.38 6.99 -32.16
C LEU A 152 58.13 7.02 -33.49
N LYS A 153 57.44 7.36 -34.58
CA LYS A 153 58.06 7.48 -35.91
C LYS A 153 59.15 8.56 -35.95
N GLY A 154 58.95 9.66 -35.23
CA GLY A 154 59.97 10.70 -35.05
C GLY A 154 61.22 10.18 -34.35
N ILE A 155 61.06 9.36 -33.30
CA ILE A 155 62.17 8.70 -32.59
C ILE A 155 62.85 7.68 -33.49
N GLU A 156 62.10 6.84 -34.20
CA GLU A 156 62.63 5.86 -35.15
C GLU A 156 63.48 6.52 -36.25
N ASN A 157 63.03 7.65 -36.79
CA ASN A 157 63.77 8.39 -37.81
C ASN A 157 65.07 8.97 -37.25
N LYS A 158 65.05 9.51 -36.02
CA LYS A 158 66.28 9.97 -35.34
C LYS A 158 67.26 8.82 -35.14
N PHE A 159 66.77 7.68 -34.67
CA PHE A 159 67.58 6.49 -34.46
C PHE A 159 68.19 5.95 -35.76
N LYS A 160 67.40 5.89 -36.84
CA LYS A 160 67.90 5.55 -38.19
C LYS A 160 68.97 6.52 -38.66
N HIS A 161 68.76 7.82 -38.47
CA HIS A 161 69.74 8.84 -38.84
C HIS A 161 71.04 8.70 -38.05
N GLU A 162 70.95 8.43 -36.75
CA GLU A 162 72.11 8.19 -35.87
C GLU A 162 72.88 6.92 -36.28
N ILE A 163 72.18 5.83 -36.62
CA ILE A 163 72.81 4.63 -37.19
C ILE A 163 73.51 4.95 -38.52
N CYS A 164 72.84 5.66 -39.44
CA CYS A 164 73.45 6.04 -40.71
C CYS A 164 74.70 6.90 -40.50
N ASN A 165 74.63 7.89 -39.61
CA ASN A 165 75.76 8.74 -39.26
C ASN A 165 76.90 7.95 -38.63
N ALA A 166 76.61 7.00 -37.73
CA ALA A 166 77.61 6.12 -37.15
C ALA A 166 78.26 5.22 -38.21
N VAL A 167 77.48 4.63 -39.11
CA VAL A 167 77.98 3.83 -40.25
C VAL A 167 78.85 4.67 -41.18
N ASP A 168 78.42 5.89 -41.51
CA ASP A 168 79.19 6.83 -42.34
C ASP A 168 80.48 7.29 -41.65
N PHE A 169 80.44 7.50 -40.33
CA PHE A 169 81.61 7.79 -39.51
C PHE A 169 82.59 6.60 -39.54
N TYR A 170 82.12 5.37 -39.33
CA TYR A 170 82.95 4.17 -39.48
C TYR A 170 83.45 3.96 -40.90
N ARG A 171 82.71 4.36 -41.94
CA ARG A 171 83.16 4.27 -43.33
C ARG A 171 84.22 5.34 -43.65
N LYS A 172 84.12 6.53 -43.07
CA LYS A 172 85.07 7.65 -43.25
C LYS A 172 86.32 7.52 -42.38
N GLU A 173 86.20 7.04 -41.15
CA GLU A 173 87.32 6.81 -40.22
C GLU A 173 87.90 5.39 -40.31
N GLY A 174 87.10 4.37 -40.63
CA GLY A 174 87.58 3.00 -40.87
C GLY A 174 88.49 2.87 -42.10
N ALA A 175 88.48 3.86 -43.00
CA ALA A 175 89.42 3.96 -44.11
C ALA A 175 90.76 4.64 -43.74
N LYS A 176 90.92 5.17 -42.50
CA LYS A 176 92.19 5.79 -42.05
C LYS A 176 92.74 5.27 -40.72
N THR A 177 92.10 4.29 -40.10
CA THR A 177 92.61 3.67 -38.86
C THR A 177 92.65 2.14 -38.91
N THR A 178 92.94 1.57 -40.08
CA THR A 178 93.45 0.19 -40.22
C THR A 178 94.90 0.22 -40.67
N ARG A 179 95.79 0.80 -39.85
CA ARG A 179 97.22 0.48 -40.01
C ARG A 179 98.12 0.53 -38.79
N ASN A 180 97.70 0.94 -37.59
CA ASN A 180 98.55 0.82 -36.40
C ASN A 180 97.72 0.91 -35.11
N LEU A 181 97.15 -0.22 -34.68
CA LEU A 181 96.85 -0.45 -33.27
C LEU A 181 97.51 -1.77 -32.94
N SER A 182 98.69 -1.68 -32.36
CA SER A 182 99.49 -2.82 -31.92
C SER A 182 98.63 -3.76 -31.08
N GLU A 183 98.69 -5.06 -31.35
CA GLU A 183 98.00 -6.12 -30.61
C GLU A 183 98.19 -6.06 -29.07
N LYS A 184 99.19 -5.31 -28.59
CA LYS A 184 99.39 -5.00 -27.17
C LYS A 184 98.22 -4.22 -26.54
N THR A 185 97.68 -3.20 -27.21
CA THR A 185 96.67 -2.31 -26.62
C THR A 185 95.28 -2.97 -26.55
N VAL A 186 94.97 -3.85 -27.51
CA VAL A 186 93.70 -4.59 -27.53
C VAL A 186 93.69 -5.67 -26.44
N LYS A 187 94.81 -6.35 -26.18
CA LYS A 187 94.93 -7.30 -25.06
C LYS A 187 94.79 -6.61 -23.70
N ASP A 188 95.33 -5.40 -23.54
CA ASP A 188 95.20 -4.66 -22.28
C ASP A 188 93.76 -4.17 -22.05
N ILE A 189 93.06 -3.69 -23.09
CA ILE A 189 91.65 -3.28 -23.01
C ILE A 189 90.73 -4.49 -22.77
N ILE A 190 90.98 -5.62 -23.43
CA ILE A 190 90.23 -6.88 -23.19
C ILE A 190 90.50 -7.35 -21.75
N GLY A 191 91.74 -7.30 -21.28
CA GLY A 191 92.09 -7.66 -19.90
C GLY A 191 91.45 -6.75 -18.84
N GLU A 192 91.31 -5.46 -19.10
CA GLU A 192 90.56 -4.55 -18.23
C GLU A 192 89.05 -4.83 -18.24
N LYS A 193 88.47 -5.12 -19.41
CA LYS A 193 87.05 -5.48 -19.53
C LYS A 193 86.74 -6.82 -18.89
N ASP A 194 87.63 -7.80 -18.97
CA ASP A 194 87.49 -9.08 -18.28
C ASP A 194 87.56 -8.92 -16.75
N LYS A 195 88.42 -8.02 -16.25
CA LYS A 195 88.44 -7.65 -14.81
C LYS A 195 87.18 -6.93 -14.38
N GLU A 196 86.62 -6.07 -15.22
CA GLU A 196 85.36 -5.36 -14.97
C GLU A 196 84.17 -6.33 -14.96
N ILE A 197 84.14 -7.30 -15.88
CA ILE A 197 83.15 -8.37 -15.93
C ILE A 197 83.23 -9.25 -14.67
N GLU A 198 84.42 -9.59 -14.19
CA GLU A 198 84.55 -10.34 -12.93
C GLU A 198 84.12 -9.53 -11.70
N LYS A 199 84.40 -8.22 -11.65
CA LYS A 199 83.86 -7.34 -10.61
C LYS A 199 82.32 -7.35 -10.61
N LEU A 200 81.71 -7.21 -11.78
CA LEU A 200 80.25 -7.22 -11.92
C LEU A 200 79.64 -8.58 -11.56
N ARG A 201 80.32 -9.71 -11.83
CA ARG A 201 79.89 -11.04 -11.38
C ARG A 201 79.95 -11.19 -9.86
N LEU A 202 81.00 -10.66 -9.22
CA LEU A 202 81.10 -10.65 -7.77
C LEU A 202 80.01 -9.78 -7.13
N GLU A 203 79.73 -8.61 -7.71
CA GLU A 203 78.67 -7.72 -7.25
C GLU A 203 77.27 -8.31 -7.45
N GLN A 204 77.03 -8.95 -8.60
CA GLN A 204 75.80 -9.72 -8.84
C GLN A 204 75.62 -10.84 -7.81
N ASN A 205 76.70 -11.59 -7.49
CA ASN A 205 76.67 -12.64 -6.47
C ASN A 205 76.45 -12.07 -5.06
N PHE A 206 77.01 -10.90 -4.75
CA PHE A 206 76.76 -10.20 -3.50
C PHE A 206 75.29 -9.80 -3.37
N LEU A 207 74.74 -9.13 -4.38
CA LEU A 207 73.33 -8.74 -4.44
C LEU A 207 72.39 -9.95 -4.36
N TYR A 208 72.75 -11.07 -4.98
CA TYR A 208 71.96 -12.31 -4.92
C TYR A 208 71.95 -12.92 -3.51
N LYS A 209 73.09 -12.91 -2.80
CA LYS A 209 73.18 -13.33 -1.39
C LYS A 209 72.42 -12.38 -0.45
N GLU A 210 72.45 -11.08 -0.73
CA GLU A 210 71.72 -10.08 0.04
C GLU A 210 70.19 -10.22 -0.15
N LEU A 211 69.72 -10.45 -1.38
CA LEU A 211 68.33 -10.80 -1.69
C LEU A 211 67.86 -12.09 -1.01
N GLN A 212 68.70 -13.12 -0.95
CA GLN A 212 68.38 -14.35 -0.19
C GLN A 212 68.33 -14.09 1.32
N SER A 213 69.21 -13.24 1.86
CA SER A 213 69.22 -12.86 3.27
C SER A 213 67.97 -12.04 3.65
N ILE A 214 67.47 -11.21 2.73
CA ILE A 214 66.20 -10.46 2.87
C ILE A 214 64.99 -11.39 2.75
N LYS A 215 64.99 -12.36 1.82
CA LYS A 215 63.92 -13.37 1.71
C LYS A 215 63.87 -14.34 2.91
N GLY A 216 64.99 -14.58 3.59
CA GLY A 216 65.06 -15.39 4.82
C GLY A 216 64.62 -14.66 6.10
N LYS A 217 64.65 -13.33 6.11
CA LYS A 217 64.16 -12.49 7.23
C LYS A 217 62.72 -12.02 6.97
N LYS A 218 61.77 -12.97 6.93
CA LYS A 218 60.40 -12.66 7.37
C LYS A 218 60.45 -12.42 8.87
N SER A 219 60.71 -11.17 9.25
CA SER A 219 60.47 -10.68 10.60
C SER A 219 59.03 -11.00 10.98
N LYS A 220 58.89 -11.73 12.08
CA LYS A 220 57.65 -11.95 12.82
C LYS A 220 56.97 -10.59 13.02
N LEU A 221 55.91 -10.32 12.27
CA LEU A 221 54.94 -9.28 12.64
C LEU A 221 54.27 -9.71 13.96
N PRO A 222 54.06 -8.80 14.92
CA PRO A 222 53.45 -9.14 16.20
C PRO A 222 52.02 -9.65 16.00
N LYS A 223 51.73 -10.81 16.57
CA LYS A 223 50.35 -11.29 16.75
C LYS A 223 49.64 -10.34 17.72
N MET A 224 48.61 -9.65 17.26
CA MET A 224 47.58 -9.05 18.13
C MET A 224 46.42 -10.04 18.28
N PRO A 225 45.82 -10.16 19.48
CA PRO A 225 45.00 -11.31 19.85
C PRO A 225 43.56 -11.16 19.36
N LYS A 226 43.01 -12.24 18.83
CA LYS A 226 41.57 -12.51 18.90
C LYS A 226 41.29 -13.00 20.31
N ASP A 227 40.43 -12.30 21.05
CA ASP A 227 39.38 -12.91 21.87
C ASP A 227 38.46 -11.84 22.48
N ALA A 228 37.25 -12.30 22.79
CA ALA A 228 36.19 -11.65 23.58
C ALA A 228 35.24 -10.68 22.86
N LEU A 229 34.35 -11.28 22.08
CA LEU A 229 32.95 -10.86 21.99
C LEU A 229 32.23 -11.40 23.24
N THR A 230 31.93 -10.58 24.25
CA THR A 230 30.74 -10.72 25.13
C THR A 230 30.61 -9.58 26.14
N GLU A 231 29.34 -9.26 26.43
CA GLU A 231 28.80 -8.44 27.54
C GLU A 231 28.81 -6.91 27.38
N ARG A 232 27.64 -6.30 27.19
CA ARG A 232 26.80 -5.70 28.26
C ARG A 232 27.67 -4.77 29.14
N THR A 233 27.40 -3.48 29.24
CA THR A 233 26.21 -2.96 29.94
C THR A 233 26.13 -1.41 29.87
N LYS A 234 24.90 -0.89 29.69
CA LYS A 234 24.28 0.30 30.32
C LYS A 234 24.75 1.74 30.01
N ARG A 235 23.76 2.50 29.48
CA ARG A 235 23.21 3.82 29.92
C ARG A 235 24.18 5.01 29.90
N THR A 236 23.85 6.18 29.35
CA THR A 236 22.69 7.03 29.71
C THR A 236 22.50 8.19 28.71
N LYS A 237 21.22 8.50 28.38
CA LYS A 237 20.58 9.84 28.07
C LYS A 237 21.36 10.86 27.21
N ARG A 238 20.79 11.50 26.17
CA ARG A 238 19.49 12.21 26.08
C ARG A 238 19.30 12.73 24.63
N ASN A 239 18.06 12.64 24.09
CA ASN A 239 17.35 13.53 23.13
C ASN A 239 18.08 13.95 21.81
N SER A 240 17.51 13.94 20.60
CA SER A 240 16.12 14.01 20.15
C SER A 240 16.00 13.83 18.62
N THR A 241 14.82 13.38 18.20
CA THR A 241 14.07 13.69 16.95
C THR A 241 14.48 13.14 15.56
N THR A 242 13.49 12.42 15.00
CA THR A 242 13.03 12.37 13.59
C THR A 242 13.82 11.64 12.50
N SER A 243 13.06 10.73 11.86
CA SER A 243 13.08 10.32 10.43
C SER A 243 14.36 9.73 9.86
N ASN A 244 14.37 8.40 9.70
CA ASN A 244 14.61 7.69 8.44
C ASN A 244 15.05 6.26 8.74
N GLU A 245 14.25 5.27 8.36
CA GLU A 245 14.76 3.96 7.97
C GLU A 245 13.63 3.16 7.31
N LEU A 246 13.57 3.23 5.98
CA LEU A 246 12.67 2.46 5.13
C LEU A 246 13.51 1.72 4.09
N PHE A 247 14.39 0.82 4.54
CA PHE A 247 14.97 -0.23 3.70
C PHE A 247 15.33 -1.44 4.57
N LYS A 248 14.41 -2.40 4.67
CA LYS A 248 14.74 -3.82 4.90
C LYS A 248 13.90 -4.69 3.98
N THR A 249 14.57 -5.08 2.90
CA THR A 249 14.66 -6.42 2.30
C THR A 249 13.52 -7.39 2.58
N ILE A 250 12.88 -7.77 1.47
CA ILE A 250 12.02 -8.93 1.26
C ILE A 250 12.76 -10.20 1.69
N GLU A 251 12.21 -10.97 2.62
CA GLU A 251 12.25 -12.44 2.65
C GLU A 251 11.46 -12.97 3.86
N ALA A 252 10.28 -13.55 3.59
CA ALA A 252 9.73 -14.73 4.28
C ALA A 252 8.27 -14.92 3.83
N ILE A 253 8.08 -15.89 2.92
CA ILE A 253 6.78 -16.43 2.53
C ILE A 253 6.28 -17.33 3.68
N PRO A 254 5.12 -17.07 4.30
CA PRO A 254 4.46 -18.07 5.12
C PRO A 254 3.71 -19.03 4.20
N LYS A 255 4.10 -20.30 4.19
CA LYS A 255 3.30 -21.39 3.62
C LYS A 255 1.96 -21.42 4.33
N LYS A 256 0.87 -21.09 3.63
CA LYS A 256 -0.50 -21.35 4.10
C LYS A 256 -0.98 -22.68 3.54
N ASP A 257 -1.42 -23.53 4.45
CA ASP A 257 -2.12 -24.76 4.18
C ASP A 257 -3.38 -24.51 3.35
N LYS A 258 -3.60 -25.43 2.41
CA LYS A 258 -4.76 -25.51 1.54
C LYS A 258 -5.99 -25.87 2.38
N LYS A 259 -7.04 -25.03 2.31
CA LYS A 259 -8.47 -25.39 2.13
C LYS A 259 -9.37 -24.23 2.52
N HIS A 260 -9.59 -23.30 1.60
CA HIS A 260 -10.84 -22.53 1.53
C HIS A 260 -11.07 -22.12 0.08
N GLU A 261 -11.88 -22.91 -0.62
CA GLU A 261 -12.44 -22.51 -1.91
C GLU A 261 -13.48 -21.43 -1.66
N SER A 262 -13.29 -20.27 -2.28
CA SER A 262 -14.28 -19.19 -2.34
C SER A 262 -15.39 -19.59 -3.32
N PRO A 263 -16.68 -19.43 -2.96
CA PRO A 263 -17.81 -19.85 -3.80
C PRO A 263 -18.07 -18.89 -4.99
N TYR A 264 -17.27 -17.84 -5.18
CA TYR A 264 -17.52 -16.81 -6.20
C TYR A 264 -16.72 -16.97 -7.49
N LEU A 265 -15.97 -18.05 -7.65
CA LEU A 265 -15.23 -18.35 -8.88
C LEU A 265 -15.76 -19.60 -9.58
N ARG A 266 -17.02 -19.55 -10.02
CA ARG A 266 -17.44 -20.29 -11.21
C ARG A 266 -17.64 -19.30 -12.36
N LYS A 267 -16.66 -19.27 -13.25
CA LYS A 267 -16.86 -18.85 -14.64
C LYS A 267 -17.72 -19.91 -15.29
N ASP A 268 -18.92 -19.55 -15.71
CA ASP A 268 -19.53 -20.11 -16.92
C ASP A 268 -20.50 -19.08 -17.54
N LEU A 269 -20.22 -18.78 -18.80
CA LEU A 269 -21.00 -18.10 -19.84
C LEU A 269 -22.27 -17.33 -19.43
N LEU A 270 -22.24 -15.99 -19.50
CA LEU A 270 -23.40 -15.20 -19.95
C LEU A 270 -22.96 -14.00 -20.80
N HIS A 271 -23.63 -13.87 -21.94
CA HIS A 271 -23.37 -12.96 -23.04
C HIS A 271 -23.35 -11.46 -22.65
N PHE A 272 -22.34 -10.74 -23.13
CA PHE A 272 -22.43 -9.30 -23.31
C PHE A 272 -23.51 -9.00 -24.34
N ARG A 273 -24.64 -8.42 -23.91
CA ARG A 273 -25.52 -7.64 -24.80
C ARG A 273 -25.21 -6.15 -24.57
N SER A 274 -24.73 -5.50 -25.64
CA SER A 274 -24.60 -4.05 -25.73
C SER A 274 -25.93 -3.36 -25.38
N ALA A 275 -25.87 -2.40 -24.47
CA ALA A 275 -26.95 -1.46 -24.23
C ALA A 275 -26.85 -0.33 -25.27
N SER A 276 -27.44 -0.54 -26.45
CA SER A 276 -27.61 0.50 -27.47
C SER A 276 -28.98 0.49 -28.16
N ASP A 277 -29.99 -0.22 -27.63
CA ASP A 277 -31.32 -0.35 -28.27
C ASP A 277 -32.50 -0.14 -27.31
N LEU A 278 -32.51 0.98 -26.56
CA LEU A 278 -33.72 1.47 -25.89
C LEU A 278 -33.87 2.99 -26.13
N GLY A 279 -33.84 3.36 -27.40
CA GLY A 279 -34.40 4.62 -27.87
C GLY A 279 -35.52 4.30 -28.86
N ILE A 280 -36.71 4.88 -28.63
CA ILE A 280 -37.77 5.25 -29.60
C ILE A 280 -39.20 4.98 -29.04
N THR A 281 -39.80 6.10 -28.64
CA THR A 281 -41.22 6.53 -28.77
C THR A 281 -42.31 5.92 -27.89
N GLN A 282 -42.79 6.74 -26.94
CA GLN A 282 -44.22 6.91 -26.72
C GLN A 282 -44.62 8.33 -27.10
N LYS A 283 -45.47 8.43 -28.13
CA LYS A 283 -46.13 9.67 -28.55
C LYS A 283 -47.21 10.02 -27.51
N ASN A 284 -47.05 11.17 -26.85
CA ASN A 284 -48.14 11.83 -26.16
C ASN A 284 -49.17 12.31 -27.20
N LYS A 285 -50.37 11.72 -27.18
CA LYS A 285 -51.57 12.39 -27.68
C LYS A 285 -52.26 13.04 -26.49
N LEU A 286 -51.99 14.33 -26.29
CA LEU A 286 -52.93 15.23 -25.63
C LEU A 286 -54.09 15.43 -26.60
N THR A 287 -55.28 14.99 -26.24
CA THR A 287 -56.52 15.49 -26.85
C THR A 287 -57.07 16.53 -25.88
N ILE A 288 -57.02 17.79 -26.30
CA ILE A 288 -57.78 18.89 -25.74
C ILE A 288 -59.13 18.88 -26.48
N LEU A 289 -60.21 18.69 -25.74
CA LEU A 289 -61.50 19.39 -25.83
C LEU A 289 -62.44 18.82 -24.76
#